data_AF-A0A1Z9VKN9-F1
#
_entry.id   AF-A0A1Z9VKN9-F1
#
_cell.length_a   1.000
_cell.length_b   1.000
_cell.length_c   1.000
_cell.angle_alpha   90.00
_cell.angle_beta   90.00
_cell.angle_gamma   90.00
#
_symmetry.space_group_name_H-M   'P 1'
#
loop_
_entity.id
_entity.type
_entity.pdbx_description
1 polymer ?
#
loop_
_entity_poly.entity_id
_entity_poly.type
_entity_poly.pdbx_seq_one_letter_code
_entity_poly.pdbx_strand_id
1 'polypeptide(L)'
;MASTKNVKRSKSGRLEYRGETFSGYNKPKRTPDGPKKFAVLAKKEDQIKLVRFGDPDMRIKKSNPERRKNFRARHNCDTAKDKFTARYWSCKKW
;
A
#
# COMPACT_ATOMS: atom_id res chain seq x y z
N MET A 1 -1.77 -3.43 -17.96
CA MET A 1 -1.35 -2.90 -16.63
C MET A 1 -0.51 -1.67 -16.84
N ALA A 2 -0.58 -0.68 -15.94
CA ALA A 2 0.28 0.50 -16.05
C ALA A 2 1.75 0.08 -15.83
N SER A 3 2.68 0.78 -16.48
CA SER A 3 4.12 0.61 -16.28
C SER A 3 4.78 1.84 -15.71
N THR A 4 6.04 1.69 -15.30
CA THR A 4 6.95 2.76 -14.85
C THR A 4 7.03 3.95 -15.79
N LYS A 5 6.83 3.73 -17.10
CA LYS A 5 6.82 4.79 -18.12
C LYS A 5 5.71 5.83 -17.90
N ASN A 6 4.62 5.45 -17.21
CA ASN A 6 3.49 6.34 -16.92
C ASN A 6 3.72 7.21 -15.66
N VAL A 7 4.87 7.11 -15.01
CA VAL A 7 5.16 7.80 -13.74
C VAL A 7 6.12 8.93 -14.02
N LYS A 8 5.73 10.15 -13.66
CA LYS A 8 6.63 11.30 -13.73
C LYS A 8 7.50 11.31 -12.48
N ARG A 9 8.78 11.63 -12.63
CA ARG A 9 9.71 11.81 -11.51
C ARG A 9 10.02 13.30 -11.36
N SER A 10 9.78 13.85 -10.18
CA SER A 10 10.11 15.25 -9.89
C SER A 10 11.62 15.43 -9.71
N LYS A 11 12.09 16.69 -9.80
CA LYS A 11 13.49 17.06 -9.49
C LYS A 11 13.91 16.64 -8.07
N SER A 12 12.96 16.63 -7.14
CA SER A 12 13.15 16.16 -5.75
C SER A 12 13.11 14.63 -5.58
N GLY A 13 13.04 13.85 -6.69
CA GLY A 13 13.03 12.39 -6.67
C GLY A 13 11.68 11.75 -6.31
N ARG A 14 10.62 12.55 -6.14
CA ARG A 14 9.26 12.06 -5.87
C ARG A 14 8.64 11.51 -7.15
N LEU A 15 7.69 10.59 -6.98
CA LEU A 15 6.96 9.97 -8.08
C LEU A 15 5.56 10.55 -8.14
N GLU A 16 5.13 10.96 -9.33
CA GLU A 16 3.78 11.43 -9.59
C GLU A 16 3.07 10.47 -10.53
N TYR A 17 1.88 10.04 -10.14
CA TYR A 17 1.06 9.13 -10.91
C TYR A 17 -0.42 9.41 -10.66
N ARG A 18 -1.17 9.71 -11.73
CA ARG A 18 -2.63 10.00 -11.69
C ARG A 18 -3.01 11.07 -10.65
N GLY A 19 -2.26 12.18 -10.61
CA GLY A 19 -2.50 13.28 -9.68
C GLY A 19 -2.09 13.01 -8.23
N GLU A 20 -1.46 11.86 -7.95
CA GLU A 20 -0.98 11.51 -6.62
C GLU A 20 0.55 11.45 -6.57
N THR A 21 1.12 12.03 -5.52
CA THR A 21 2.57 12.06 -5.31
C THR A 21 3.01 11.07 -4.23
N PHE A 22 4.05 10.29 -4.51
CA PHE A 22 4.66 9.28 -3.66
C PHE A 22 6.14 9.59 -3.44
N SER A 23 6.67 9.24 -2.26
CA SER A 23 8.12 9.35 -1.98
C SER A 23 8.95 8.28 -2.70
N GLY A 24 8.31 7.26 -3.26
CA GLY A 24 8.95 6.19 -4.01
C GLY A 24 8.00 5.01 -4.24
N TYR A 25 8.45 4.05 -5.03
CA TYR A 25 7.71 2.81 -5.25
C TYR A 25 7.69 1.96 -3.98
N ASN A 26 6.62 1.18 -3.79
CA ASN A 26 6.46 0.25 -2.67
C ASN A 26 6.59 0.91 -1.28
N LYS A 27 6.40 2.23 -1.20
CA LYS A 27 6.41 3.03 0.05
C LYS A 27 5.00 3.57 0.31
N PRO A 28 4.22 2.97 1.21
CA PRO A 28 2.88 3.46 1.53
C PRO A 28 2.91 4.83 2.19
N LYS A 29 1.97 5.69 1.82
CA LYS A 29 1.68 6.97 2.47
C LYS A 29 0.27 6.95 3.08
N ARG A 30 0.04 7.82 4.06
CA ARG A 30 -1.32 8.12 4.57
C ARG A 30 -2.09 8.90 3.51
N THR A 31 -3.39 8.70 3.48
CA THR A 31 -4.34 9.43 2.64
C THR A 31 -5.51 9.85 3.51
N PRO A 32 -5.38 10.96 4.28
CA PRO A 32 -6.41 11.39 5.23
C PRO A 32 -7.74 11.71 4.52
N ASP A 33 -7.68 12.39 3.37
CA ASP A 33 -8.87 12.78 2.58
C ASP A 33 -9.24 11.73 1.51
N GLY A 34 -8.65 10.53 1.59
CA GLY A 34 -8.83 9.48 0.61
C GLY A 34 -9.83 8.42 1.04
N PRO A 35 -10.39 7.63 0.09
CA PRO A 35 -11.38 6.58 0.39
C PRO A 35 -10.82 5.39 1.19
N LYS A 36 -9.50 5.36 1.42
CA LYS A 36 -8.79 4.36 2.22
C LYS A 36 -7.70 5.05 3.02
N LYS A 37 -7.28 4.40 4.11
CA LYS A 37 -6.29 4.97 5.04
C LYS A 37 -4.89 5.15 4.46
N PHE A 38 -4.50 4.28 3.53
CA PHE A 38 -3.19 4.32 2.89
C PHE A 38 -3.30 4.13 1.38
N ALA A 39 -2.34 4.73 0.68
CA ALA A 39 -2.09 4.48 -0.74
C ALA A 39 -0.62 4.13 -0.95
N VAL A 40 -0.34 3.27 -1.92
CA VAL A 40 1.01 2.90 -2.34
C VAL A 40 1.06 2.72 -3.84
N LEU A 41 2.08 3.31 -4.46
CA LEU A 41 2.44 3.00 -5.84
C LEU A 41 3.30 1.73 -5.84
N ALA A 42 2.66 0.57 -5.95
CA ALA A 42 3.33 -0.71 -5.96
C ALA A 42 4.05 -0.93 -7.29
N LYS A 43 5.23 -1.54 -7.26
CA LYS A 43 6.04 -1.89 -8.44
C LYS A 43 6.52 -3.33 -8.37
N LYS A 44 6.40 -4.04 -9.48
CA LYS A 44 7.07 -5.31 -9.78
C LYS A 44 7.72 -5.17 -11.14
N GLU A 45 9.04 -5.27 -11.20
CA GLU A 45 9.79 -5.04 -12.45
C GLU A 45 9.36 -3.70 -13.06
N ASP A 46 8.83 -3.69 -14.28
CA ASP A 46 8.33 -2.49 -14.95
C ASP A 46 6.83 -2.24 -14.78
N GLN A 47 6.10 -3.18 -14.20
CA GLN A 47 4.68 -3.01 -13.92
C GLN A 47 4.46 -2.23 -12.63
N ILE A 48 3.46 -1.36 -12.65
CA ILE A 48 3.03 -0.60 -11.49
C ILE A 48 1.53 -0.72 -11.26
N LYS A 49 1.14 -0.54 -10.00
CA LYS A 49 -0.26 -0.46 -9.61
C LYS A 49 -0.42 0.48 -8.43
N LEU A 50 -1.35 1.42 -8.55
CA LEU A 50 -1.80 2.20 -7.40
C LEU A 50 -2.72 1.31 -6.55
N VAL A 51 -2.27 0.97 -5.35
CA VAL A 51 -3.04 0.16 -4.40
C VAL A 51 -3.47 1.05 -3.23
N ARG A 52 -4.78 1.05 -2.96
CA ARG A 52 -5.36 1.70 -1.78
C ARG A 52 -5.78 0.64 -0.78
N PHE A 53 -5.45 0.81 0.49
CA PHE A 53 -5.66 -0.22 1.51
C PHE A 53 -5.83 0.37 2.90
N GLY A 54 -6.37 -0.47 3.80
CA GLY A 54 -6.69 -0.09 5.16
C GLY A 54 -7.95 0.76 5.26
N ASP A 55 -8.51 0.78 6.45
CA ASP A 55 -9.76 1.44 6.76
C ASP A 55 -9.48 2.81 7.43
N PRO A 56 -10.04 3.93 6.91
CA PRO A 56 -9.78 5.27 7.45
C PRO A 56 -10.21 5.40 8.92
N ASP A 57 -11.27 4.71 9.32
CA ASP A 57 -11.91 4.85 10.64
C ASP A 57 -11.32 3.86 11.66
N MET A 58 -10.71 2.76 11.21
CA MET A 58 -10.15 1.76 12.14
C MET A 58 -8.69 1.99 12.55
N ARG A 59 -8.41 2.00 13.86
CA ARG A 59 -7.02 2.00 14.37
C ARG A 59 -6.41 0.59 14.33
N ILE A 60 -5.24 0.48 13.69
CA ILE A 60 -4.45 -0.76 13.70
C ILE A 60 -3.84 -0.96 15.10
N LYS A 61 -4.21 -2.05 15.76
CA LYS A 61 -3.73 -2.41 17.10
C LYS A 61 -2.59 -3.45 17.03
N LYS A 62 -1.59 -3.19 16.18
CA LYS A 62 -0.48 -4.14 15.90
C LYS A 62 0.36 -4.50 17.13
N SER A 63 0.37 -3.65 18.15
CA SER A 63 1.08 -3.87 19.41
C SER A 63 0.40 -4.92 20.30
N ASN A 64 -0.88 -5.23 20.06
CA ASN A 64 -1.55 -6.33 20.75
C ASN A 64 -1.31 -7.63 19.92
N PRO A 65 -0.56 -8.61 20.46
CA PRO A 65 -0.16 -9.80 19.72
C PRO A 65 -1.34 -10.70 19.35
N GLU A 66 -2.37 -10.79 20.20
CA GLU A 66 -3.58 -11.59 19.93
C GLU A 66 -4.39 -11.00 18.78
N ARG A 67 -4.62 -9.68 18.78
CA ARG A 67 -5.32 -8.99 17.67
C ARG A 67 -4.53 -9.11 16.37
N ARG A 68 -3.21 -9.04 16.44
CA ARG A 68 -2.33 -9.25 15.28
C ARG A 68 -2.44 -10.69 14.76
N LYS A 69 -2.35 -11.70 15.64
CA LYS A 69 -2.50 -13.13 15.28
C LYS A 69 -3.86 -13.38 14.63
N ASN A 70 -4.95 -12.90 15.22
CA ASN A 70 -6.30 -13.08 14.72
C ASN A 70 -6.51 -12.38 13.37
N PHE A 71 -5.97 -11.17 13.19
CA PHE A 71 -6.00 -10.50 11.89
C PHE A 71 -5.25 -11.33 10.83
N ARG A 72 -4.04 -11.78 11.15
CA ARG A 72 -3.19 -12.53 10.23
C ARG A 72 -3.83 -13.86 9.81
N ALA A 73 -4.45 -14.58 10.74
CA ALA A 73 -5.16 -15.82 10.48
C ALA A 73 -6.36 -15.59 9.55
N ARG A 74 -7.25 -14.65 9.86
CA ARG A 74 -8.45 -14.38 9.04
C ARG A 74 -8.14 -13.90 7.62
N HIS A 75 -6.97 -13.28 7.42
CA HIS A 75 -6.56 -12.77 6.11
C HIS A 75 -5.50 -13.65 5.41
N ASN A 76 -5.20 -14.82 5.96
CA ASN A 76 -4.18 -15.75 5.44
C ASN A 76 -2.87 -15.03 5.08
N CYS A 77 -2.37 -14.19 5.99
CA CYS A 77 -1.30 -13.26 5.67
C CYS A 77 0.00 -13.93 5.20
N ASP A 78 0.23 -15.18 5.58
CA ASP A 78 1.44 -15.92 5.19
C ASP A 78 1.44 -16.28 3.69
N THR A 79 0.28 -16.29 3.04
CA THR A 79 0.14 -16.48 1.59
C THR A 79 0.07 -15.15 0.82
N ALA A 80 0.07 -14.01 1.52
CA ALA A 80 0.00 -12.69 0.90
C ALA A 80 1.38 -12.28 0.38
N LYS A 81 1.72 -12.70 -0.85
CA LYS A 81 3.02 -12.37 -1.49
C LYS A 81 2.92 -11.30 -2.58
N ASP A 82 1.71 -11.03 -3.07
CA ASP A 82 1.50 -10.13 -4.21
C ASP A 82 1.39 -8.65 -3.79
N LYS A 83 2.44 -7.86 -4.08
CA LYS A 83 2.50 -6.39 -3.90
C LYS A 83 1.41 -5.60 -4.62
N PHE A 84 0.71 -6.16 -5.61
CA PHE A 84 -0.40 -5.53 -6.32
C PHE A 84 -1.76 -5.77 -5.67
N THR A 85 -1.78 -6.44 -4.52
CA THR A 85 -3.00 -6.69 -3.75
C THR A 85 -3.04 -5.82 -2.49
N ALA A 86 -4.23 -5.34 -2.13
CA ALA A 86 -4.43 -4.63 -0.86
C ALA A 86 -4.14 -5.55 0.34
N ARG A 87 -4.43 -6.86 0.22
CA ARG A 87 -4.16 -7.87 1.25
C ARG A 87 -2.69 -7.91 1.67
N TYR A 88 -1.76 -7.93 0.70
CA TYR A 88 -0.32 -7.87 0.98
C TYR A 88 0.03 -6.66 1.85
N TRP A 89 -0.44 -5.48 1.47
CA TRP A 89 -0.12 -4.25 2.19
C TRP A 89 -0.78 -4.18 3.56
N SER A 90 -2.03 -4.61 3.68
CA SER A 90 -2.71 -4.73 4.97
C SER A 90 -1.97 -5.69 5.90
N CYS A 91 -1.60 -6.88 5.43
CA CYS A 91 -0.82 -7.87 6.18
C CYS A 91 0.60 -7.42 6.54
N LYS A 92 1.20 -6.53 5.74
CA LYS A 92 2.51 -5.93 6.04
C LYS A 92 2.41 -4.80 7.08
N LYS A 93 1.26 -4.13 7.15
CA LYS A 93 1.01 -3.01 8.06
C LYS A 93 0.49 -3.46 9.43
N TRP A 94 -0.26 -4.57 9.46
CA TRP A 94 -0.74 -5.29 10.67
C TRP A 94 0.32 -6.24 11.23
#